data_AF-V5FXU1-F1
#
_entry.id   AF-V5FXU1-F1
#
_cell.length_a   1.000
_cell.length_b   1.000
_cell.length_c   1.000
_cell.angle_alpha   90.00
_cell.angle_beta   90.00
_cell.angle_gamma   90.00
#
_symmetry.space_group_name_H-M   'P 1'
#
loop_
_entity.id
_entity.type
_entity.pdbx_description
1 polymer ?
#
loop_
_entity_poly.entity_id
_entity_poly.type
_entity_poly.pdbx_seq_one_letter_code
_entity_poly.pdbx_strand_id
1 'polypeptide(L)'
;FALIVRVVSDLTSLDLEEELQLKLMNFVQQLISCGELTLAKALRVKHLQRHEAKQMSMKYTNIVTSLSLSTRNFTLLDFKSEQIAEQMTLLDAELFMKIEIPEVLIWAQEQNEERSPNLTRFTEHFNKMSYCIHVPGGVPDHLQDVHISLRAHHQAHPA
;
A
#
# COMPACT_ATOMS: atom_id res chain seq x y z
N PHE A 1 5.19 14.16 26.45
CA PHE A 1 5.53 12.95 25.66
C PHE A 1 4.39 12.47 24.76
N ALA A 2 3.18 12.20 25.27
CA ALA A 2 2.03 11.74 24.46
C ALA A 2 1.72 12.64 23.25
N LEU A 3 1.93 13.97 23.39
CA LEU A 3 1.79 14.93 22.29
C LEU A 3 2.78 14.68 21.14
N ILE A 4 4.03 14.33 21.41
CA ILE A 4 5.04 14.09 20.37
C ILE A 4 4.72 12.80 19.62
N VAL A 5 4.34 11.74 20.34
CA VAL A 5 3.93 10.47 19.73
C VAL A 5 2.67 10.65 18.88
N ARG A 6 1.72 11.46 19.35
CA ARG A 6 0.50 11.80 18.62
C ARG A 6 0.80 12.66 17.38
N VAL A 7 1.61 13.71 17.51
CA VAL A 7 2.05 14.54 16.37
C VAL A 7 2.75 13.67 15.33
N VAL A 8 3.71 12.82 15.72
CA VAL A 8 4.38 11.88 14.79
C VAL A 8 3.40 10.87 14.20
N SER A 9 2.36 10.50 14.95
CA SER A 9 1.28 9.65 14.43
C SER A 9 0.36 10.39 13.48
N ASP A 10 0.26 11.72 13.53
CA ASP A 10 -0.62 12.52 12.67
C ASP A 10 0.14 13.11 11.46
N LEU A 11 1.48 13.00 11.41
CA LEU A 11 2.29 13.42 10.27
C LEU A 11 1.91 12.64 9.00
N THR A 12 1.69 13.37 7.91
CA THR A 12 1.45 12.78 6.59
C THR A 12 2.77 12.48 5.88
N SER A 13 2.72 11.71 4.78
CA SER A 13 3.89 11.33 3.97
C SER A 13 4.65 12.54 3.41
N LEU A 14 3.94 13.66 3.21
CA LEU A 14 4.46 14.92 2.68
C LEU A 14 5.22 15.70 3.76
N ASP A 15 4.78 15.62 5.01
CA ASP A 15 5.39 16.34 6.15
C ASP A 15 6.71 15.69 6.62
N LEU A 16 6.98 14.44 6.21
CA LEU A 16 8.13 13.66 6.65
C LEU A 16 9.41 13.98 5.84
N GLU A 17 9.78 15.25 5.71
CA GLU A 17 11.03 15.66 5.06
C GLU A 17 12.27 15.05 5.72
N GLU A 18 13.35 14.93 4.95
CA GLU A 18 14.60 14.30 5.37
C GLU A 18 15.18 14.97 6.64
N GLU A 19 15.04 16.30 6.74
CA GLU A 19 15.45 17.06 7.92
C GLU A 19 14.63 16.72 9.18
N LEU A 20 13.32 16.51 9.04
CA LEU A 20 12.45 16.13 10.16
C LEU A 20 12.75 14.70 10.63
N GLN A 21 13.01 13.78 9.68
CA GLN A 21 13.41 12.40 10.00
C GLN A 21 14.74 12.37 10.78
N LEU A 22 15.72 13.17 10.36
CA LEU A 22 16.99 13.31 11.07
C LEU A 22 16.79 13.89 12.49
N LYS A 23 15.96 14.91 12.65
CA LYS A 23 15.63 15.48 13.97
C LYS A 23 14.92 14.46 14.86
N LEU A 24 13.97 13.68 14.33
CA LEU A 24 13.30 12.62 15.08
C LEU A 24 14.26 11.50 15.49
N MET A 25 15.17 11.10 14.60
CA MET A 25 16.17 10.08 14.91
C MET A 25 17.17 10.54 15.98
N ASN A 26 17.64 11.80 15.90
CA ASN A 26 18.48 12.40 16.93
C ASN A 26 17.76 12.49 18.28
N PHE A 27 16.46 12.82 18.28
CA PHE A 27 15.66 12.85 19.50
C PHE A 27 15.46 11.45 20.12
N VAL A 28 15.27 10.41 19.29
CA VAL A 28 15.27 9.01 19.75
C VAL A 28 16.63 8.64 20.38
N GLN A 29 17.74 9.05 19.78
CA GLN A 29 19.08 8.79 20.33
C GLN A 29 19.30 9.50 21.67
N GLN A 30 18.85 10.75 21.81
CA GLN A 30 18.91 11.47 23.08
C GLN A 30 18.08 10.76 24.17
N LEU A 31 16.88 10.27 23.84
CA LEU A 31 16.05 9.49 24.78
C LEU A 31 16.76 8.21 25.24
N ILE A 32 17.48 7.54 24.34
CA ILE A 32 18.30 6.36 24.68
C ILE A 32 19.45 6.76 25.62
N SER A 33 20.16 7.83 25.33
CA SER A 33 21.25 8.35 26.17
C SER A 33 20.78 8.80 27.56
N CYS A 34 19.54 9.27 27.68
CA CYS A 34 18.91 9.62 28.96
C CYS A 34 18.33 8.43 29.72
N GLY A 35 18.38 7.21 29.17
CA GLY A 35 17.86 5.99 29.82
C GLY A 35 16.35 5.80 29.72
N GLU A 36 15.65 6.63 28.95
CA GLU A 36 14.20 6.64 28.85
C GLU A 36 13.72 5.72 27.69
N LEU A 37 13.99 4.42 27.88
CA LEU A 37 13.90 3.39 26.84
C LEU A 37 12.47 3.13 26.36
N THR A 38 11.48 3.25 27.24
CA THR A 38 10.06 3.03 26.91
C THR A 38 9.59 4.06 25.89
N LEU A 39 9.98 5.32 26.11
CA LEU A 39 9.64 6.44 25.25
C LEU A 39 10.41 6.39 23.93
N ALA A 40 11.70 6.06 23.99
CA ALA A 40 12.52 5.86 22.80
C ALA A 40 11.93 4.76 21.89
N LYS A 41 11.50 3.63 22.47
CA LYS A 41 10.89 2.53 21.74
C LYS A 41 9.56 2.94 21.10
N ALA A 42 8.67 3.59 21.85
CA ALA A 42 7.37 4.03 21.34
C ALA A 42 7.52 5.00 20.16
N LEU A 43 8.45 5.96 20.27
CA LEU A 43 8.72 6.93 19.21
C LEU A 43 9.37 6.27 17.99
N ARG A 44 10.33 5.35 18.19
CA ARG A 44 11.01 4.65 17.11
C ARG A 44 10.06 3.77 16.30
N VAL A 45 9.15 3.06 16.95
CA VAL A 45 8.12 2.25 16.27
C VAL A 45 7.25 3.12 15.38
N LYS A 46 6.76 4.26 15.89
CA LYS A 46 5.93 5.19 15.12
C LYS A 46 6.68 5.83 13.95
N HIS A 47 7.93 6.24 14.18
CA HIS A 47 8.78 6.79 13.13
C HIS A 47 9.04 5.78 12.00
N LEU A 48 9.38 4.53 12.33
CA LEU A 48 9.62 3.47 11.34
C LEU A 48 8.36 3.15 10.52
N GLN A 49 7.21 3.00 11.19
CA GLN A 49 5.93 2.76 10.50
C GLN A 49 5.61 3.86 9.48
N ARG A 50 5.83 5.13 9.86
CA ARG A 50 5.61 6.27 8.95
C ARG A 50 6.62 6.33 7.82
N HIS A 51 7.89 6.03 8.10
CA HIS A 51 8.94 5.99 7.09
C HIS A 51 8.70 4.88 6.04
N GLU A 52 8.31 3.68 6.48
CA GLU A 52 7.95 2.57 5.57
C GLU A 52 6.72 2.91 4.72
N ALA A 53 5.68 3.50 5.30
CA ALA A 53 4.51 3.98 4.57
C ALA A 53 4.88 5.04 3.51
N LYS A 54 5.77 5.98 3.85
CA LYS A 54 6.30 6.96 2.89
C LYS A 54 7.10 6.29 1.77
N GLN A 55 7.97 5.33 2.09
CA GLN A 55 8.73 4.62 1.06
C GLN A 55 7.82 3.82 0.11
N MET A 56 6.78 3.17 0.62
CA MET A 56 5.79 2.49 -0.21
C MET A 56 5.05 3.49 -1.10
N SER A 57 4.53 4.59 -0.54
CA SER A 57 3.88 5.66 -1.29
C SER A 57 4.78 6.27 -2.37
N MET A 58 6.06 6.50 -2.08
CA MET A 58 7.03 7.05 -3.04
C MET A 58 7.35 6.07 -4.17
N LYS A 59 7.39 4.76 -3.90
CA LYS A 59 7.52 3.74 -4.96
C LYS A 59 6.35 3.80 -5.93
N TYR A 60 5.10 3.80 -5.43
CA TYR A 60 3.92 3.95 -6.28
C TYR A 60 3.91 5.30 -7.02
N THR A 61 4.26 6.40 -6.36
CA THR A 61 4.25 7.75 -6.97
C THR A 61 5.33 7.91 -8.04
N ASN A 62 6.53 7.37 -7.85
CA ASN A 62 7.60 7.43 -8.86
C ASN A 62 7.27 6.56 -10.09
N ILE A 63 6.60 5.43 -9.88
CA ILE A 63 6.03 4.64 -10.97
C ILE A 63 5.01 5.50 -11.73
N VAL A 64 4.03 6.11 -11.05
CA VAL A 64 3.01 6.96 -11.71
C VAL A 64 3.61 8.17 -12.43
N THR A 65 4.63 8.82 -11.85
CA THR A 65 5.26 10.01 -12.45
C THR A 65 6.07 9.66 -13.69
N SER A 66 6.85 8.57 -13.66
CA SER A 66 7.55 8.05 -14.84
C SER A 66 6.60 7.57 -15.93
N LEU A 67 5.43 7.04 -15.56
CA LEU A 67 4.34 6.66 -16.47
C LEU A 67 3.63 7.86 -17.11
N SER A 68 3.50 8.99 -16.41
CA SER A 68 2.87 10.22 -16.92
C SER A 68 3.70 10.94 -18.00
N LEU A 69 5.01 10.69 -18.02
CA LEU A 69 5.93 11.21 -19.04
C LEU A 69 5.86 10.42 -20.36
N SER A 70 5.20 9.24 -20.36
CA SER A 70 4.90 8.47 -21.57
C SER A 70 3.54 8.91 -22.13
N THR A 71 3.56 9.69 -23.20
CA THR A 71 2.40 10.29 -23.89
C THR A 71 1.42 9.31 -24.56
N ARG A 72 1.60 7.99 -24.37
CA ARG A 72 0.68 6.96 -24.89
C ARG A 72 -0.36 6.57 -23.84
N ASN A 73 -1.61 6.91 -24.09
CA ASN A 73 -2.76 6.44 -23.31
C ASN A 73 -3.00 4.96 -23.66
N PHE A 74 -2.65 4.05 -22.76
CA PHE A 74 -3.00 2.64 -22.88
C PHE A 74 -4.38 2.41 -22.27
N THR A 75 -5.14 1.50 -22.83
CA THR A 75 -6.40 0.94 -22.33
C THR A 75 -6.18 -0.52 -21.93
N LEU A 76 -7.07 -1.10 -21.13
CA LEU A 76 -6.95 -2.51 -20.71
C LEU A 76 -6.89 -3.47 -21.92
N LEU A 77 -7.53 -3.09 -23.04
CA LEU A 77 -7.58 -3.88 -24.28
C LEU A 77 -6.26 -3.89 -25.05
N ASP A 78 -5.31 -3.03 -24.68
CA ASP A 78 -3.98 -2.98 -25.30
C ASP A 78 -3.02 -4.04 -24.74
N PHE A 79 -3.44 -4.79 -23.71
CA PHE A 79 -2.64 -5.82 -23.05
C PHE A 79 -3.16 -7.22 -23.37
N LYS A 80 -2.24 -8.19 -23.44
CA LYS A 80 -2.63 -9.59 -23.57
C LYS A 80 -3.34 -10.05 -22.30
N SER A 81 -4.38 -10.87 -22.44
CA SER A 81 -5.14 -11.42 -21.31
C SER A 81 -4.26 -12.16 -20.30
N GLU A 82 -3.18 -12.79 -20.75
CA GLU A 82 -2.17 -13.44 -19.91
C GLU A 82 -1.50 -12.45 -18.94
N GLN A 83 -1.09 -11.28 -19.44
CA GLN A 83 -0.45 -10.25 -18.62
C GLN A 83 -1.45 -9.67 -17.61
N ILE A 84 -2.71 -9.51 -18.03
CA ILE A 84 -3.77 -9.03 -17.13
C ILE A 84 -3.99 -10.06 -16.01
N ALA A 85 -4.07 -11.34 -16.36
CA ALA A 85 -4.21 -12.44 -15.41
C ALA A 85 -3.03 -12.52 -14.43
N GLU A 86 -1.81 -12.31 -14.91
CA GLU A 86 -0.60 -12.32 -14.08
C GLU A 86 -0.63 -11.19 -13.05
N GLN A 87 -0.97 -9.97 -13.46
CA GLN A 87 -1.03 -8.82 -12.54
C GLN A 87 -2.19 -8.93 -11.56
N MET A 88 -3.33 -9.49 -11.99
CA MET A 88 -4.43 -9.84 -11.06
C MET A 88 -3.95 -10.86 -10.02
N THR A 89 -3.27 -11.92 -10.46
CA THR A 89 -2.73 -12.96 -9.56
C THR A 89 -1.74 -12.38 -8.56
N LEU A 90 -0.90 -11.43 -8.98
CA LEU A 90 0.07 -10.78 -8.10
C LEU A 90 -0.61 -9.93 -7.01
N LEU A 91 -1.62 -9.14 -7.38
CA LEU A 91 -2.40 -8.33 -6.43
C LEU A 91 -3.19 -9.22 -5.46
N ASP A 92 -3.80 -10.30 -5.97
CA ASP A 92 -4.48 -11.30 -5.16
C ASP A 92 -3.52 -11.96 -4.16
N ALA A 93 -2.29 -12.28 -4.59
CA ALA A 93 -1.27 -12.86 -3.71
C ALA A 93 -0.86 -11.88 -2.59
N GLU A 94 -0.70 -10.59 -2.89
CA GLU A 94 -0.37 -9.58 -1.87
C GLU A 94 -1.48 -9.40 -0.82
N LEU A 95 -2.74 -9.46 -1.24
CA LEU A 95 -3.89 -9.39 -0.34
C LEU A 95 -4.03 -10.69 0.47
N PHE A 96 -3.83 -11.85 -0.17
CA PHE A 96 -3.89 -13.15 0.47
C PHE A 96 -2.86 -13.29 1.60
N MET A 97 -1.63 -12.84 1.39
CA MET A 97 -0.56 -12.91 2.39
C MET A 97 -0.82 -12.08 3.65
N LYS A 98 -1.79 -11.15 3.61
CA LYS A 98 -2.19 -10.34 4.77
C LYS A 98 -3.31 -10.98 5.59
N ILE A 99 -3.95 -12.03 5.09
CA ILE A 99 -5.02 -12.73 5.79
C ILE A 99 -4.40 -13.62 6.88
N GLU A 100 -4.74 -13.36 8.13
CA GLU A 100 -4.30 -14.20 9.24
C GLU A 100 -5.30 -15.34 9.51
N ILE A 101 -4.79 -16.48 10.00
CA ILE A 101 -5.61 -17.65 10.39
C ILE A 101 -6.76 -17.26 11.34
N PRO A 102 -6.56 -16.39 12.37
CA PRO A 102 -7.64 -15.97 13.25
C PRO A 102 -8.79 -15.25 12.53
N GLU A 103 -8.51 -14.43 11.52
CA GLU A 103 -9.55 -13.75 10.74
C GLU A 103 -10.43 -14.74 9.98
N VAL A 104 -9.84 -15.80 9.43
CA VAL A 104 -10.55 -16.88 8.72
C VAL A 104 -11.42 -17.67 9.69
N LEU A 105 -10.90 -17.97 10.88
CA LEU A 105 -11.65 -18.70 11.91
C LEU A 105 -12.83 -17.89 12.45
N ILE A 106 -12.64 -16.59 12.70
CA ILE A 106 -13.73 -15.70 13.14
C ILE A 106 -14.76 -15.54 12.03
N TRP A 107 -14.33 -15.39 10.78
CA TRP A 107 -15.24 -15.28 9.64
C TRP A 107 -16.13 -16.51 9.49
N ALA A 108 -15.57 -17.71 9.66
CA ALA A 108 -16.33 -18.97 9.59
C ALA A 108 -17.44 -19.07 10.65
N GLN A 109 -17.34 -18.30 11.75
CA GLN A 109 -18.31 -18.30 12.85
C GLN A 109 -19.30 -17.15 12.77
N GLU A 110 -18.81 -15.93 12.50
CA GLU A 110 -19.59 -14.69 12.68
C GLU A 110 -19.84 -13.93 11.37
N GLN A 111 -19.12 -14.25 10.29
CA GLN A 111 -19.13 -13.50 9.01
C GLN A 111 -19.08 -11.97 9.20
N ASN A 112 -18.28 -11.52 10.15
CA ASN A 112 -18.20 -10.11 10.54
C ASN A 112 -17.05 -9.41 9.80
N GLU A 113 -17.38 -8.45 8.93
CA GLU A 113 -16.41 -7.71 8.11
C GLU A 113 -15.46 -6.84 8.93
N GLU A 114 -15.89 -6.29 10.06
CA GLU A 114 -15.03 -5.47 10.92
C GLU A 114 -13.97 -6.30 11.66
N ARG A 115 -14.27 -7.58 11.89
CA ARG A 115 -13.36 -8.51 12.58
C ARG A 115 -12.48 -9.32 11.66
N SER A 116 -12.77 -9.31 10.35
CA SER A 116 -11.99 -9.99 9.32
C SER A 116 -11.60 -9.04 8.17
N PRO A 117 -10.96 -7.89 8.46
CA PRO A 117 -10.76 -6.82 7.50
C PRO A 117 -9.87 -7.19 6.31
N ASN A 118 -8.86 -8.05 6.50
CA ASN A 118 -7.98 -8.45 5.39
C ASN A 118 -8.68 -9.46 4.48
N LEU A 119 -9.47 -10.38 5.07
CA LEU A 119 -10.29 -11.32 4.31
C LEU A 119 -11.37 -10.59 3.50
N THR A 120 -12.06 -9.61 4.10
CA THR A 120 -13.05 -8.77 3.40
C THR A 120 -12.40 -7.99 2.26
N ARG A 121 -11.21 -7.42 2.49
CA ARG A 121 -10.49 -6.69 1.44
C ARG A 121 -10.07 -7.59 0.26
N PHE A 122 -9.68 -8.84 0.54
CA PHE A 122 -9.37 -9.84 -0.48
C PHE A 122 -10.62 -10.22 -1.29
N THR A 123 -11.73 -10.53 -0.64
CA THR A 123 -12.97 -10.94 -1.32
C THR A 123 -13.61 -9.77 -2.09
N GLU A 124 -13.54 -8.55 -1.57
CA GLU A 124 -13.97 -7.36 -2.28
C GLU A 124 -13.15 -7.11 -3.55
N HIS A 125 -11.83 -7.29 -3.50
CA HIS A 125 -10.97 -7.14 -4.67
C HIS A 125 -11.42 -8.10 -5.77
N PHE A 126 -11.60 -9.37 -5.44
CA PHE A 126 -12.12 -10.39 -6.35
C PHE A 126 -13.50 -10.01 -6.95
N ASN A 127 -14.42 -9.54 -6.12
CA ASN A 127 -15.76 -9.14 -6.55
C ASN A 127 -15.74 -7.91 -7.50
N LYS A 128 -14.89 -6.92 -7.20
CA LYS A 128 -14.70 -5.73 -8.03
C LYS A 128 -14.09 -6.08 -9.39
N MET A 129 -13.16 -7.03 -9.44
CA MET A 129 -12.59 -7.54 -10.69
C MET A 129 -13.60 -8.33 -11.53
N SER A 130 -14.45 -9.14 -10.89
CA SER A 130 -15.53 -9.86 -11.59
C SER A 130 -16.56 -8.90 -12.21
N TYR A 131 -16.92 -7.81 -11.51
CA TYR A 131 -17.86 -6.80 -12.01
C TYR A 131 -17.35 -6.04 -13.25
N CYS A 132 -16.04 -5.79 -13.33
CA CYS A 132 -15.42 -5.11 -14.47
C CYS A 132 -15.55 -5.85 -15.80
N ILE A 133 -15.64 -7.18 -15.77
CA ILE A 133 -15.83 -8.00 -16.99
C ILE A 133 -17.24 -7.80 -17.56
N HIS A 134 -18.21 -7.38 -16.73
CA HIS A 134 -19.63 -7.31 -17.08
C HIS A 134 -20.09 -5.92 -17.54
N VAL A 135 -19.33 -4.84 -17.28
CA VAL A 135 -19.73 -3.46 -17.62
C VAL A 135 -18.74 -2.83 -18.60
N PRO A 136 -19.03 -2.82 -19.92
CA PRO A 136 -18.19 -2.16 -20.90
C PRO A 136 -18.54 -0.68 -20.94
N GLY A 137 -17.74 0.20 -20.33
CA GLY A 137 -17.97 1.65 -20.50
C GLY A 137 -17.24 2.63 -19.60
N GLY A 138 -16.54 2.21 -18.56
CA GLY A 138 -15.72 3.11 -17.76
C GLY A 138 -14.63 2.32 -17.07
N VAL A 139 -13.36 2.71 -17.28
CA VAL A 139 -12.26 2.19 -16.46
C VAL A 139 -12.52 2.73 -15.06
N PRO A 140 -12.97 1.90 -14.11
CA PRO A 140 -13.25 2.38 -12.79
C PRO A 140 -11.93 2.50 -12.02
N ASP A 141 -11.85 3.40 -11.04
CA ASP A 141 -10.61 3.79 -10.32
C ASP A 141 -9.81 2.61 -9.72
N HIS A 142 -10.39 1.40 -9.65
CA HIS A 142 -9.76 0.18 -9.13
C HIS A 142 -9.06 -0.69 -10.18
N LEU A 143 -9.28 -0.47 -11.48
CA LEU A 143 -8.43 -1.02 -12.55
C LEU A 143 -7.14 -0.22 -12.72
N GLN A 144 -7.01 0.91 -12.03
CA GLN A 144 -5.81 1.73 -12.05
C GLN A 144 -4.60 0.94 -11.56
N ASP A 145 -4.73 0.14 -10.50
CA ASP A 145 -3.61 -0.66 -9.97
C ASP A 145 -3.18 -1.76 -10.94
N VAL A 146 -4.13 -2.46 -11.57
CA VAL A 146 -3.85 -3.47 -12.62
C VAL A 146 -3.23 -2.82 -13.85
N HIS A 147 -3.77 -1.69 -14.30
CA HIS A 147 -3.28 -0.93 -15.44
C HIS A 147 -1.88 -0.37 -15.20
N ILE A 148 -1.62 0.19 -14.02
CA ILE A 148 -0.31 0.68 -13.58
C ILE A 148 0.70 -0.49 -13.54
N SER A 149 0.30 -1.65 -13.00
CA SER A 149 1.17 -2.82 -12.90
C SER A 149 1.50 -3.43 -14.28
N LEU A 150 0.52 -3.53 -15.17
CA LEU A 150 0.69 -3.96 -16.57
C LEU A 150 1.64 -3.04 -17.34
N ARG A 151 1.49 -1.73 -17.15
CA ARG A 151 2.32 -0.72 -17.78
C ARG A 151 3.76 -0.78 -17.27
N ALA A 152 3.96 -1.01 -15.98
CA ALA A 152 5.28 -1.23 -15.38
C ALA A 152 5.97 -2.50 -15.95
N HIS A 153 5.24 -3.60 -16.08
CA HIS A 153 5.78 -4.86 -16.61
C HIS A 153 6.18 -4.75 -18.09
N HIS A 154 5.37 -4.12 -18.94
CA HIS A 154 5.69 -3.93 -20.38
C HIS A 154 6.90 -3.01 -20.60
N GLN A 155 7.15 -2.07 -19.70
CA GLN A 155 8.25 -1.12 -19.81
C GLN A 155 9.57 -1.66 -19.22
N ALA A 156 9.51 -2.63 -18.31
CA ALA A 156 10.68 -3.36 -17.79
C ALA A 156 11.20 -4.44 -18.77
N HIS A 157 10.32 -5.00 -19.62
CA HIS A 157 10.66 -5.95 -20.66
C HIS A 157 10.12 -5.49 -22.02
N PRO A 158 10.77 -4.52 -22.69
CA PRO A 158 10.45 -4.19 -24.06
C PRO A 158 10.86 -5.39 -24.94
N ALA A 159 9.91 -5.95 -25.68
CA ALA A 159 10.20 -6.93 -26.73
C ALA A 159 11.06 -6.31 -27.84
#